data_AF-A0A8J4Y0W4-F1
#
_entry.id   AF-A0A8J4Y0W4-F1
#
_cell.length_a   1.000
_cell.length_b   1.000
_cell.length_c   1.000
_cell.angle_alpha   90.00
_cell.angle_beta   90.00
_cell.angle_gamma   90.00
#
_symmetry.space_group_name_H-M   'P 1'
#
loop_
_entity.id
_entity.type
_entity.pdbx_description
1 polymer ?
#
loop_
_entity_poly.entity_id
_entity_poly.type
_entity_poly.pdbx_seq_one_letter_code
_entity_poly.pdbx_strand_id
1 'polypeptide(L)'
;MRVLRAGALMLCLTSTKETSIKDAERANRSAGTGIHFKNIQPGHNIQQWRKLLGSSSNKASLIKFLVEEWKKPQHREKLEGKELYVTCEQLCFKITKEQWEEAPELKSSQEEADTRLLLHALHAAESGYKSVIITAEDTYVMVLCLGMCHKIPSHLFQKCGTKNRTRFLDITTLSRTLGGSVCDSLIGMHAFTGCDTVSAFAGRGKMTTLKQVKMDKTYQDAFHELGRSWEVSPELFEKLQEITCHMYLPSTHTTEVNKLRYELFCARRGEVESSQLPPCEDCLFMHALRANYQAAIWRRSLQSQPFVANPTDCGWMTDEDGKLAVNWMRGSPAPDAVMQLLSCKCVRSCELPKCTCLSNGLKCTDMCRLQTCQNKAIEEEPVAQQSDSESDVDDIEED
;
A
#
# COMPACT_ATOMS: atom_id res chain seq x y z
N MET A 1 24.03 -17.07 30.49
CA MET A 1 23.40 -16.18 29.49
C MET A 1 23.89 -14.76 29.74
N ARG A 2 24.70 -14.17 28.84
CA ARG A 2 25.03 -12.74 28.95
C ARG A 2 23.74 -11.96 28.69
N VAL A 3 23.27 -11.20 29.67
CA VAL A 3 22.15 -10.27 29.49
C VAL A 3 22.63 -9.22 28.48
N LEU A 4 22.05 -9.22 27.27
CA LEU A 4 22.31 -8.17 26.28
C LEU A 4 21.91 -6.84 26.92
N ARG A 5 22.89 -5.98 27.22
CA ARG A 5 22.64 -4.62 27.67
C ARG A 5 22.61 -3.73 26.44
N ALA A 6 21.47 -3.08 26.19
CA ALA A 6 21.37 -2.07 25.15
C ALA A 6 22.24 -0.86 25.50
N GLY A 7 23.12 -0.45 24.58
CA GLY A 7 23.93 0.77 24.72
C GLY A 7 23.17 2.03 24.32
N ALA A 8 22.26 1.92 23.34
CA ALA A 8 21.35 2.99 22.94
C ALA A 8 19.89 2.50 22.94
N LEU A 9 18.98 3.43 23.23
CA LEU A 9 17.53 3.30 23.14
C LEU A 9 17.02 4.32 22.12
N MET A 10 16.17 3.91 21.20
CA MET A 10 15.64 4.77 20.14
C MET A 10 14.11 4.75 20.19
N LEU A 11 13.52 5.90 20.52
CA LEU A 11 12.09 6.11 20.61
C LEU A 11 11.60 6.95 19.43
N CYS A 12 11.14 6.28 18.39
CA CYS A 12 10.55 6.89 17.19
C CYS A 12 9.04 7.03 17.35
N LEU A 13 8.53 8.20 17.00
CA LEU A 13 7.15 8.59 17.21
C LEU A 13 6.61 9.24 15.94
N THR A 14 5.33 9.00 15.66
CA THR A 14 4.62 9.59 14.52
C THR A 14 4.53 11.11 14.67
N SER A 15 4.85 11.83 13.60
CA SER A 15 4.56 13.26 13.46
C SER A 15 3.27 13.46 12.66
N THR A 16 2.54 14.54 12.91
CA THR A 16 1.36 14.91 12.11
C THR A 16 1.75 15.94 11.05
N LYS A 17 1.24 15.77 9.82
CA LYS A 17 1.31 16.76 8.73
C LYS A 17 -0.08 17.35 8.47
N GLU A 18 -0.14 18.52 7.83
CA GLU A 18 -1.41 19.16 7.45
C GLU A 18 -2.13 18.43 6.31
N THR A 19 -1.38 17.83 5.39
CA THR A 19 -1.92 17.05 4.28
C THR A 19 -1.23 15.68 4.25
N SER A 20 -1.96 14.62 4.59
CA SER A 20 -1.43 13.25 4.60
C SER A 20 -2.43 12.24 4.03
N ILE A 21 -1.92 11.27 3.27
CA ILE A 21 -2.69 10.09 2.82
C ILE A 21 -3.20 9.22 3.99
N LYS A 22 -2.72 9.46 5.22
CA LYS A 22 -3.14 8.78 6.44
C LYS A 22 -4.28 9.45 7.18
N ASP A 23 -4.69 10.65 6.76
CA ASP A 23 -5.65 11.42 7.55
C ASP A 23 -7.02 10.76 7.62
N ALA A 24 -7.46 10.10 6.55
CA ALA A 24 -8.67 9.29 6.55
C ALA A 24 -8.62 8.16 7.60
N GLU A 25 -7.51 7.40 7.65
CA GLU A 25 -7.35 6.32 8.61
C GLU A 25 -7.21 6.84 10.06
N ARG A 26 -6.57 8.00 10.25
CA ARG A 26 -6.53 8.67 11.55
C ARG A 26 -7.91 9.12 12.00
N ALA A 27 -8.72 9.69 11.10
CA ALA A 27 -10.09 10.10 11.38
C ALA A 27 -10.95 8.91 11.82
N ASN A 28 -10.86 7.78 11.11
CA ASN A 28 -11.52 6.53 11.49
C ASN A 28 -11.15 6.07 12.91
N ARG A 29 -9.88 6.20 13.30
CA ARG A 29 -9.39 5.85 14.66
C ARG A 29 -9.75 6.89 15.72
N SER A 30 -10.06 8.12 15.33
CA SER A 30 -10.29 9.26 16.23
C SER A 30 -11.76 9.67 16.38
N ALA A 31 -12.70 8.79 15.98
CA ALA A 31 -14.16 8.96 16.04
C ALA A 31 -14.79 9.13 17.45
N GLY A 32 -14.03 9.62 18.45
CA GLY A 32 -14.53 10.01 19.76
C GLY A 32 -14.43 11.51 19.97
N THR A 33 -15.41 12.10 20.66
CA THR A 33 -15.35 13.46 21.21
C THR A 33 -14.14 13.60 22.15
N GLY A 34 -13.00 13.97 21.60
CA GLY A 34 -11.73 14.03 22.30
C GLY A 34 -11.66 15.27 23.19
N ILE A 35 -11.50 15.07 24.49
CA ILE A 35 -11.08 16.15 25.40
C ILE A 35 -9.70 16.62 24.92
N HIS A 36 -9.59 17.88 24.51
CA HIS A 36 -8.31 18.49 24.16
C HIS A 36 -7.59 18.88 25.45
N PHE A 37 -6.48 18.20 25.75
CA PHE A 37 -5.61 18.60 26.85
C PHE A 37 -4.62 19.63 26.32
N LYS A 38 -4.96 20.92 26.44
CA LYS A 38 -4.00 22.00 26.24
C LYS A 38 -3.01 21.94 27.42
N ASN A 39 -1.80 21.46 27.16
CA ASN A 39 -0.66 21.42 28.08
C ASN A 39 -0.73 20.30 29.15
N ILE A 40 -0.19 19.13 28.80
CA ILE A 40 0.08 18.05 29.76
C ILE A 40 1.24 18.49 30.66
N GLN A 41 1.04 18.45 31.99
CA GLN A 41 2.00 18.88 33.00
C GLN A 41 2.31 17.74 33.99
N PRO A 42 3.43 17.82 34.72
CA PRO A 42 3.74 16.85 35.77
C PRO A 42 2.62 16.82 36.82
N GLY A 43 2.24 15.62 37.26
CA GLY A 43 1.20 15.43 38.28
C GLY A 43 -0.24 15.35 37.74
N HIS A 44 -0.48 15.57 36.45
CA HIS A 44 -1.79 15.33 35.84
C HIS A 44 -2.19 13.85 35.93
N ASN A 45 -3.34 13.57 36.55
CA ASN A 45 -3.90 12.21 36.61
C ASN A 45 -4.81 11.97 35.40
N ILE A 46 -4.34 11.15 34.45
CA ILE A 46 -5.10 10.77 33.26
C ILE A 46 -5.94 9.53 33.59
N GLN A 47 -7.24 9.72 33.80
CA GLN A 47 -8.17 8.60 34.00
C GLN A 47 -8.63 7.96 32.69
N GLN A 48 -8.73 8.74 31.61
CA GLN A 48 -9.27 8.31 30.32
C GLN A 48 -8.18 8.19 29.24
N TRP A 49 -7.19 7.32 29.47
CA TRP A 49 -6.06 7.10 28.54
C TRP A 49 -6.50 6.83 27.10
N ARG A 50 -7.58 6.07 26.89
CA ARG A 50 -8.09 5.80 25.53
C ARG A 50 -8.53 7.06 24.79
N LYS A 51 -9.18 8.01 25.47
CA LYS A 51 -9.60 9.27 24.84
C LYS A 51 -8.41 10.20 24.60
N LEU A 52 -7.47 10.25 25.55
CA LEU A 52 -6.22 11.01 25.36
C LEU A 52 -5.46 10.50 24.13
N LEU A 53 -5.24 9.19 24.05
CA LEU A 53 -4.54 8.53 22.94
C LEU A 53 -5.42 8.37 21.69
N GLY A 54 -6.68 8.81 21.72
CA GLY A 54 -7.55 8.87 20.53
C GLY A 54 -7.31 10.13 19.70
N SER A 55 -6.77 11.19 20.31
CA SER A 55 -6.53 12.48 19.63
C SER A 55 -5.08 12.64 19.21
N SER A 56 -4.86 12.97 17.93
CA SER A 56 -3.53 13.20 17.36
C SER A 56 -2.81 14.37 18.03
N SER A 57 -3.52 15.46 18.36
CA SER A 57 -2.94 16.63 19.03
C SER A 57 -2.54 16.33 20.49
N ASN A 58 -3.32 15.51 21.18
CA ASN A 58 -2.98 15.04 22.52
C ASN A 58 -1.75 14.13 22.51
N LYS A 59 -1.62 13.22 21.52
CA LYS A 59 -0.42 12.40 21.34
C LYS A 59 0.82 13.28 21.14
N ALA A 60 0.75 14.27 20.24
CA ALA A 60 1.86 15.20 20.00
C ALA A 60 2.24 15.95 21.28
N SER A 61 1.26 16.39 22.07
CA SER A 61 1.48 17.09 23.34
C SER A 61 2.10 16.18 24.40
N LEU A 62 1.68 14.92 24.46
CA LEU A 62 2.25 13.92 25.37
C LEU A 62 3.71 13.62 25.02
N ILE A 63 4.03 13.52 23.73
CA ILE A 63 5.39 13.32 23.24
C ILE A 63 6.29 14.48 23.65
N LYS A 64 5.86 15.73 23.38
CA LYS A 64 6.58 16.93 23.80
C LYS A 64 6.84 16.93 25.30
N PHE A 65 5.80 16.66 26.09
CA PHE A 65 5.93 16.56 27.55
C PHE A 65 6.96 15.51 27.97
N LEU A 66 6.90 14.29 27.42
CA LEU A 66 7.86 13.22 27.74
C LEU A 66 9.29 13.62 27.39
N VAL A 67 9.51 14.22 26.23
CA VAL A 67 10.84 14.69 25.80
C VAL A 67 11.39 15.73 26.77
N GLU A 68 10.59 16.72 27.14
CA GLU A 68 10.99 17.77 28.08
C GLU A 68 11.24 17.24 29.50
N GLU A 69 10.47 16.25 29.96
CA GLU A 69 10.76 15.56 31.22
C GLU A 69 12.10 14.81 31.12
N TRP A 70 12.33 14.04 30.06
CA TRP A 70 13.57 13.29 29.89
C TRP A 70 14.80 14.18 29.70
N LYS A 71 14.67 15.46 29.39
CA LYS A 71 15.78 16.43 29.41
C LYS A 71 16.21 16.85 30.82
N LYS A 72 15.37 16.65 31.84
CA LYS A 72 15.65 17.08 33.23
C LYS A 72 16.64 16.13 33.92
N PRO A 73 17.58 16.63 34.74
CA PRO A 73 18.60 15.81 35.40
C PRO A 73 18.06 14.59 36.16
N GLN A 74 16.97 14.77 36.92
CA GLN A 74 16.32 13.72 37.72
C GLN A 74 15.84 12.50 36.92
N HIS A 75 15.52 12.69 35.63
CA HIS A 75 15.08 11.61 34.75
C HIS A 75 16.24 11.05 33.93
N ARG A 76 17.17 11.90 33.50
CA ARG A 76 18.41 11.50 32.81
C ARG A 76 19.27 10.58 33.65
N GLU A 77 19.26 10.73 34.97
CA GLU A 77 19.99 9.85 35.88
C GLU A 77 19.59 8.37 35.75
N LYS A 78 18.34 8.08 35.33
CA LYS A 78 17.83 6.72 35.07
C LYS A 78 18.41 6.07 33.82
N LEU A 79 19.07 6.83 32.94
CA LEU A 79 19.72 6.29 31.75
C LEU A 79 21.02 5.57 32.09
N GLU A 80 21.61 5.87 33.26
CA GLU A 80 22.90 5.33 33.70
C GLU A 80 24.00 5.59 32.65
N GLY A 81 24.40 4.56 31.88
CA GLY A 81 25.38 4.66 30.80
C GLY A 81 24.79 4.47 29.41
N LYS A 82 23.47 4.67 29.25
CA LYS A 82 22.77 4.49 27.97
C LYS A 82 22.50 5.82 27.30
N GLU A 83 22.46 5.78 25.98
CA GLU A 83 22.01 6.90 25.15
C GLU A 83 20.52 6.72 24.83
N LEU A 84 19.72 7.78 24.95
CA LEU A 84 18.33 7.81 24.51
C LEU A 84 18.18 8.78 23.34
N TYR A 85 17.79 8.26 22.19
CA TYR A 85 17.36 9.04 21.05
C TYR A 85 15.84 9.10 21.05
N VAL A 86 15.27 10.31 21.03
CA VAL A 86 13.81 10.48 21.01
C VAL A 86 13.40 11.49 19.93
N THR A 87 12.48 11.08 19.08
CA THR A 87 11.94 11.96 18.04
C THR A 87 10.80 12.80 18.60
N CYS A 88 10.80 14.09 18.29
CA CYS A 88 9.71 15.01 18.59
C CYS A 88 9.39 15.84 17.35
N GLU A 89 8.22 15.62 16.76
CA GLU A 89 7.87 16.21 15.47
C GLU A 89 8.94 15.89 14.42
N GLN A 90 9.63 16.89 13.86
CA GLN A 90 10.71 16.67 12.89
C GLN A 90 12.10 16.52 13.53
N LEU A 91 12.26 16.89 14.80
CA LEU A 91 13.55 16.89 15.47
C LEU A 91 13.82 15.55 16.15
N CYS A 92 15.10 15.28 16.41
CA CYS A 92 15.53 14.18 17.25
C CYS A 92 16.48 14.72 18.32
N PHE A 93 16.33 14.24 19.55
CA PHE A 93 17.20 14.61 20.66
C PHE A 93 17.96 13.39 21.15
N LYS A 94 19.28 13.55 21.32
CA LYS A 94 20.14 12.60 22.02
C LYS A 94 20.21 13.02 23.49
N ILE A 95 19.89 12.11 24.38
CA ILE A 95 19.83 12.33 25.82
C ILE A 95 20.73 11.31 26.50
N THR A 96 21.68 11.79 27.31
CA THR A 96 22.52 10.97 28.18
C THR A 96 22.30 11.36 29.64
N LYS A 97 22.94 10.65 30.57
CA LYS A 97 22.93 10.99 31.99
C LYS A 97 23.48 12.40 32.25
N GLU A 98 24.47 12.84 31.49
CA GLU A 98 25.23 14.08 31.70
C GLU A 98 24.57 15.26 30.99
N GLN A 99 24.17 15.08 29.73
CA GLN A 99 23.61 16.16 28.91
C GLN A 99 22.50 15.71 27.95
N TRP A 100 21.97 16.66 27.20
CA TRP A 100 21.15 16.40 26.03
C TRP A 100 21.55 17.37 24.91
N GLU A 101 21.41 16.92 23.67
CA GLU A 101 21.69 17.69 22.46
C GLU A 101 20.71 17.32 21.35
N GLU A 102 20.59 18.18 20.35
CA GLU A 102 19.87 17.83 19.12
C GLU A 102 20.75 16.90 18.28
N ALA A 103 20.14 15.87 17.69
CA ALA A 103 20.78 14.93 16.75
C ALA A 103 20.34 15.30 15.32
N PRO A 104 20.99 16.30 14.66
CA PRO A 104 20.57 16.81 13.36
C PRO A 104 20.58 15.74 12.25
N GLU A 105 21.42 14.74 12.37
CA GLU A 105 21.50 13.59 11.45
C GLU A 105 20.23 12.71 11.48
N LEU A 106 19.45 12.77 12.56
CA LEU A 106 18.17 12.08 12.72
C LEU A 106 16.97 13.01 12.62
N LYS A 107 17.17 14.30 12.28
CA LYS A 107 16.08 15.20 11.92
C LYS A 107 15.37 14.66 10.68
N SER A 108 14.05 14.47 10.76
CA SER A 108 13.30 13.75 9.71
C SER A 108 11.98 14.41 9.30
N SER A 109 11.73 14.42 7.99
CA SER A 109 10.43 14.79 7.42
C SER A 109 9.48 13.60 7.24
N GLN A 110 9.94 12.38 7.58
CA GLN A 110 9.10 11.18 7.55
C GLN A 110 7.97 11.31 8.57
N GLU A 111 6.78 10.83 8.22
CA GLU A 111 5.60 11.03 9.05
C GLU A 111 5.42 9.91 10.09
N GLU A 112 5.68 8.67 9.71
CA GLU A 112 5.33 7.49 10.49
C GLU A 112 6.51 6.96 11.34
N ALA A 113 6.19 6.36 12.49
CA ALA A 113 7.21 5.84 13.40
C ALA A 113 7.94 4.60 12.85
N ASP A 114 7.25 3.77 12.07
CA ASP A 114 7.77 2.55 11.43
C ASP A 114 8.92 2.81 10.45
N THR A 115 8.78 3.85 9.62
CA THR A 115 9.78 4.28 8.64
C THR A 115 10.95 4.95 9.36
N ARG A 116 10.67 5.80 10.35
CA ARG A 116 11.69 6.40 11.22
C ARG A 116 12.50 5.34 11.98
N LEU A 117 11.87 4.25 12.43
CA LEU A 117 12.58 3.14 13.09
C LEU A 117 13.69 2.57 12.20
N LEU A 118 13.49 2.49 10.87
CA LEU A 118 14.50 2.00 9.94
C LEU A 118 15.64 3.00 9.73
N LEU A 119 15.34 4.30 9.65
CA LEU A 119 16.37 5.36 9.64
C LEU A 119 17.25 5.29 10.90
N HIS A 120 16.62 5.15 12.07
CA HIS A 120 17.33 5.02 13.33
C HIS A 120 18.13 3.71 13.43
N ALA A 121 17.61 2.60 12.88
CA ALA A 121 18.35 1.35 12.79
C ALA A 121 19.60 1.47 11.91
N LEU A 122 19.52 2.22 10.80
CA LEU A 122 20.69 2.54 9.97
C LEU A 122 21.71 3.39 10.74
N HIS A 123 21.27 4.47 11.39
CA HIS A 123 22.14 5.31 12.22
C HIS A 123 22.84 4.49 13.32
N ALA A 124 22.12 3.57 13.98
CA ALA A 124 22.73 2.66 14.96
C ALA A 124 23.82 1.79 14.32
N ALA A 125 23.55 1.22 13.15
CA ALA A 125 24.52 0.40 12.42
C ALA A 125 25.78 1.20 12.06
N GLU A 126 25.60 2.42 11.53
CA GLU A 126 26.69 3.35 11.18
C GLU A 126 27.47 3.83 12.40
N SER A 127 26.81 3.94 13.55
CA SER A 127 27.42 4.24 14.85
C SER A 127 28.16 3.03 15.46
N GLY A 128 28.29 1.91 14.74
CA GLY A 128 29.06 0.74 15.16
C GLY A 128 28.29 -0.30 15.99
N TYR A 129 26.97 -0.15 16.17
CA TYR A 129 26.16 -1.14 16.86
C TYR A 129 25.99 -2.40 15.99
N LYS A 130 26.55 -3.53 16.46
CA LYS A 130 26.53 -4.82 15.74
C LYS A 130 25.14 -5.48 15.66
N SER A 131 24.20 -5.06 16.50
CA SER A 131 22.84 -5.60 16.51
C SER A 131 21.83 -4.53 16.90
N VAL A 132 20.68 -4.53 16.22
CA VAL A 132 19.55 -3.65 16.48
C VAL A 132 18.31 -4.49 16.76
N ILE A 133 17.60 -4.14 17.83
CA ILE A 133 16.33 -4.79 18.21
C ILE A 133 15.20 -3.79 17.96
N ILE A 134 14.42 -4.05 16.91
CA ILE A 134 13.22 -3.29 16.58
C ILE A 134 12.06 -3.80 17.44
N THR A 135 11.48 -2.93 18.23
CA THR A 135 10.33 -3.25 19.08
C THR A 135 9.07 -2.64 18.48
N ALA A 136 8.37 -3.44 17.69
CA ALA A 136 7.09 -3.10 17.08
C ALA A 136 6.20 -4.35 17.02
N GLU A 137 4.93 -4.22 17.42
CA GLU A 137 3.97 -5.33 17.36
C GLU A 137 3.38 -5.51 15.96
N ASP A 138 3.46 -4.49 15.12
CA ASP A 138 2.88 -4.49 13.79
C ASP A 138 3.64 -5.37 12.79
N THR A 139 2.90 -6.22 12.08
CA THR A 139 3.48 -7.16 11.12
C THR A 139 4.08 -6.46 9.90
N TYR A 140 3.54 -5.30 9.50
CA TYR A 140 4.10 -4.56 8.37
C TYR A 140 5.50 -4.01 8.67
N VAL A 141 5.85 -3.72 9.93
CA VAL A 141 7.21 -3.32 10.30
C VAL A 141 8.19 -4.46 9.98
N MET A 142 7.79 -5.71 10.19
CA MET A 142 8.59 -6.88 9.81
C MET A 142 8.86 -6.92 8.30
N VAL A 143 7.82 -6.64 7.49
CA VAL A 143 7.91 -6.58 6.03
C VAL A 143 8.91 -5.51 5.60
N LEU A 144 8.84 -4.31 6.19
CA LEU A 144 9.77 -3.23 5.89
C LEU A 144 11.21 -3.59 6.31
N CYS A 145 11.37 -4.21 7.48
CA CYS A 145 12.68 -4.69 7.94
C CYS A 145 13.27 -5.73 6.98
N LEU A 146 12.47 -6.69 6.51
CA LEU A 146 12.91 -7.69 5.53
C LEU A 146 13.29 -7.06 4.19
N GLY A 147 12.54 -6.06 3.71
CA GLY A 147 12.85 -5.38 2.46
C GLY A 147 14.03 -4.41 2.52
N MET A 148 14.45 -3.98 3.72
CA MET A 148 15.53 -3.01 3.92
C MET A 148 16.77 -3.58 4.59
N CYS A 149 16.72 -4.79 5.14
CA CYS A 149 17.82 -5.31 5.97
C CYS A 149 19.16 -5.38 5.24
N HIS A 150 19.18 -5.62 3.93
CA HIS A 150 20.43 -5.67 3.15
C HIS A 150 21.13 -4.31 3.07
N LYS A 151 20.42 -3.21 3.35
CA LYS A 151 20.96 -1.84 3.37
C LYS A 151 21.39 -1.39 4.77
N ILE A 152 21.06 -2.14 5.81
CA ILE A 152 21.40 -1.81 7.19
C ILE A 152 22.55 -2.75 7.61
N PRO A 153 23.79 -2.25 7.78
CA PRO A 153 24.97 -3.09 8.03
C PRO A 153 25.05 -3.58 9.50
N SER A 154 23.97 -4.15 10.01
CA SER A 154 23.85 -4.67 11.38
C SER A 154 22.92 -5.87 11.44
N HIS A 155 23.05 -6.70 12.48
CA HIS A 155 22.10 -7.79 12.72
C HIS A 155 20.77 -7.24 13.24
N LEU A 156 19.70 -7.42 12.47
CA LEU A 156 18.37 -6.95 12.80
C LEU A 156 17.55 -8.05 13.49
N PHE A 157 16.94 -7.69 14.61
CA PHE A 157 15.97 -8.51 15.31
C PHE A 157 14.66 -7.75 15.46
N GLN A 158 13.53 -8.43 15.33
CA GLN A 158 12.25 -7.88 15.75
C GLN A 158 11.77 -8.56 17.03
N LYS A 159 11.47 -7.76 18.05
CA LYS A 159 10.83 -8.24 19.27
C LYS A 159 9.32 -8.32 19.06
N CYS A 160 8.74 -9.50 19.23
CA CYS A 160 7.31 -9.76 19.10
C CYS A 160 6.73 -10.37 20.38
N GLY A 161 5.43 -10.16 20.61
CA GLY A 161 4.70 -10.73 21.74
C GLY A 161 4.94 -9.99 23.07
N THR A 162 4.06 -10.26 24.03
CA THR A 162 4.06 -9.57 25.33
C THR A 162 4.37 -10.52 26.48
N LYS A 163 4.98 -9.98 27.55
CA LYS A 163 5.28 -10.69 28.80
C LYS A 163 5.99 -12.04 28.55
N ASN A 164 5.40 -13.13 29.01
CA ASN A 164 5.96 -14.48 28.97
C ASN A 164 5.99 -15.10 27.56
N ARG A 165 5.43 -14.44 26.54
CA ARG A 165 5.44 -14.89 25.14
C ARG A 165 6.34 -14.04 24.24
N THR A 166 7.26 -13.28 24.83
CA THR A 166 8.24 -12.46 24.09
C THR A 166 9.14 -13.36 23.25
N ARG A 167 9.26 -13.06 21.95
CA ARG A 167 10.15 -13.74 21.00
C ARG A 167 10.97 -12.71 20.27
N PHE A 168 12.18 -13.07 19.91
CA PHE A 168 13.04 -12.28 19.04
C PHE A 168 13.18 -13.01 17.70
N LEU A 169 12.66 -12.40 16.65
CA LEU A 169 12.78 -12.91 15.29
C LEU A 169 14.07 -12.34 14.70
N ASP A 170 14.99 -13.19 14.29
CA ASP A 170 16.20 -12.78 13.57
C ASP A 170 15.84 -12.46 12.11
N ILE A 171 15.66 -11.17 11.83
CA ILE A 171 15.28 -10.66 10.51
C ILE A 171 16.41 -10.89 9.51
N THR A 172 17.67 -10.73 9.94
CA THR A 172 18.83 -10.95 9.07
C THR A 172 18.91 -12.41 8.61
N THR A 173 18.72 -13.37 9.51
CA THR A 173 18.70 -14.80 9.16
C THR A 173 17.46 -15.16 8.33
N LEU A 174 16.29 -14.58 8.64
CA LEU A 174 15.08 -14.79 7.86
C LEU A 174 15.25 -14.26 6.42
N SER A 175 15.84 -13.09 6.25
CA SER A 175 16.12 -12.52 4.92
C SER A 175 17.04 -13.41 4.09
N ARG A 176 18.13 -13.92 4.68
CA ARG A 176 19.01 -14.89 4.00
C ARG A 176 18.28 -16.15 3.57
N THR A 177 17.33 -16.62 4.39
CA THR A 177 16.53 -17.82 4.09
C THR A 177 15.50 -17.58 2.99
N LEU A 178 14.89 -16.39 2.95
CA LEU A 178 13.92 -16.01 1.92
C LEU A 178 14.57 -15.66 0.58
N GLY A 179 15.79 -15.11 0.62
CA GLY A 179 16.50 -14.61 -0.54
C GLY A 179 16.21 -13.14 -0.82
N GLY A 180 17.22 -12.41 -1.29
CA GLY A 180 17.15 -10.95 -1.50
C GLY A 180 16.03 -10.53 -2.45
N SER A 181 15.85 -11.24 -3.56
CA SER A 181 14.81 -10.96 -4.55
C SER A 181 13.39 -11.01 -3.96
N VAL A 182 13.11 -12.04 -3.14
CA VAL A 182 11.83 -12.14 -2.43
C VAL A 182 11.71 -11.00 -1.44
N CYS A 183 12.72 -10.75 -0.61
CA CYS A 183 12.72 -9.66 0.37
C CYS A 183 12.43 -8.29 -0.25
N ASP A 184 13.08 -7.96 -1.37
CA ASP A 184 12.93 -6.64 -2.00
C ASP A 184 11.56 -6.42 -2.65
N SER A 185 10.91 -7.53 -3.04
CA SER A 185 9.54 -7.55 -3.56
C SER A 185 8.48 -7.35 -2.46
N LEU A 186 8.80 -7.66 -1.18
CA LEU A 186 7.81 -7.63 -0.09
C LEU A 186 7.21 -6.26 0.15
N ILE A 187 7.97 -5.17 -0.06
CA ILE A 187 7.48 -3.80 0.13
C ILE A 187 6.36 -3.49 -0.87
N GLY A 188 6.60 -3.73 -2.17
CA GLY A 188 5.61 -3.52 -3.22
C GLY A 188 4.41 -4.46 -3.07
N MET A 189 4.66 -5.74 -2.81
CA MET A 189 3.61 -6.74 -2.58
C MET A 189 2.71 -6.35 -1.40
N HIS A 190 3.29 -5.87 -0.29
CA HIS A 190 2.53 -5.48 0.88
C HIS A 190 1.65 -4.25 0.61
N ALA A 191 2.18 -3.24 -0.10
CA ALA A 191 1.41 -2.07 -0.50
C ALA A 191 0.24 -2.47 -1.42
N PHE A 192 0.52 -3.26 -2.46
CA PHE A 192 -0.45 -3.66 -3.48
C PHE A 192 -1.55 -4.55 -2.90
N THR A 193 -1.22 -5.52 -2.06
CA THR A 193 -2.24 -6.40 -1.44
C THR A 193 -3.04 -5.71 -0.31
N GLY A 194 -2.85 -4.41 -0.11
CA GLY A 194 -3.58 -3.56 0.81
C GLY A 194 -2.84 -3.25 2.11
N CYS A 195 -2.95 -2.03 2.58
CA CYS A 195 -2.40 -1.55 3.85
C CYS A 195 -3.27 -0.39 4.37
N ASP A 196 -2.81 0.33 5.38
CA ASP A 196 -3.55 1.47 5.98
C ASP A 196 -3.97 2.56 4.97
N THR A 197 -3.29 2.69 3.84
CA THR A 197 -3.54 3.73 2.81
C THR A 197 -4.03 3.17 1.48
N VAL A 198 -4.04 1.85 1.33
CA VAL A 198 -4.35 1.17 0.07
C VAL A 198 -5.38 0.08 0.35
N SER A 199 -6.48 0.10 -0.38
CA SER A 199 -7.56 -0.89 -0.25
C SER A 199 -7.04 -2.33 -0.46
N ALA A 200 -7.65 -3.31 0.20
CA ALA A 200 -7.36 -4.72 -0.05
C ALA A 200 -8.29 -5.30 -1.13
N PHE A 201 -7.85 -6.39 -1.76
CA PHE A 201 -8.67 -7.19 -2.66
C PHE A 201 -9.60 -8.11 -1.85
N ALA A 202 -10.91 -8.02 -2.09
CA ALA A 202 -11.91 -8.76 -1.32
C ALA A 202 -11.69 -10.28 -1.39
N GLY A 203 -11.56 -10.92 -0.22
CA GLY A 203 -11.31 -12.36 -0.13
C GLY A 203 -9.93 -12.83 -0.61
N ARG A 204 -9.02 -11.92 -1.01
CA ARG A 204 -7.66 -12.25 -1.49
C ARG A 204 -6.62 -11.77 -0.49
N GLY A 205 -6.09 -12.71 0.29
CA GLY A 205 -5.11 -12.42 1.35
C GLY A 205 -3.67 -12.35 0.86
N LYS A 206 -2.83 -11.60 1.60
CA LYS A 206 -1.37 -11.47 1.41
C LYS A 206 -0.64 -12.81 1.23
N MET A 207 -1.09 -13.84 1.95
CA MET A 207 -0.46 -15.17 1.89
C MET A 207 -0.60 -15.84 0.52
N THR A 208 -1.69 -15.58 -0.21
CA THR A 208 -1.88 -16.14 -1.55
C THR A 208 -0.89 -15.51 -2.53
N THR A 209 -0.81 -14.18 -2.53
CA THR A 209 0.14 -13.43 -3.37
C THR A 209 1.59 -13.77 -3.01
N LEU A 210 1.92 -13.89 -1.71
CA LEU A 210 3.27 -14.26 -1.27
C LEU A 210 3.71 -15.63 -1.81
N LYS A 211 2.80 -16.61 -1.89
CA LYS A 211 3.12 -17.92 -2.47
C LYS A 211 3.47 -17.80 -3.95
N GLN A 212 2.76 -16.97 -4.70
CA GLN A 212 3.03 -16.72 -6.12
C GLN A 212 4.37 -16.01 -6.30
N VAL A 213 4.60 -14.92 -5.56
CA VAL A 213 5.86 -14.16 -5.59
C VAL A 213 7.06 -15.03 -5.26
N LYS A 214 6.95 -15.94 -4.30
CA LYS A 214 8.08 -16.84 -3.96
C LYS A 214 8.47 -17.79 -5.10
N MET A 215 7.55 -18.09 -6.02
CA MET A 215 7.77 -19.07 -7.10
C MET A 215 8.04 -18.40 -8.46
N ASP A 216 7.65 -17.13 -8.64
CA ASP A 216 7.72 -16.44 -9.93
C ASP A 216 8.65 -15.22 -9.86
N LYS A 217 9.71 -15.24 -10.67
CA LYS A 217 10.71 -14.17 -10.74
C LYS A 217 10.14 -12.90 -11.36
N THR A 218 9.25 -13.01 -12.35
CA THR A 218 8.56 -11.89 -12.97
C THR A 218 7.74 -11.12 -11.93
N TYR A 219 7.12 -11.83 -10.99
CA TYR A 219 6.31 -11.19 -9.94
C TYR A 219 7.18 -10.55 -8.87
N GLN A 220 8.33 -11.16 -8.56
CA GLN A 220 9.33 -10.53 -7.73
C GLN A 220 9.81 -9.22 -8.36
N ASP A 221 10.08 -9.22 -9.67
CA ASP A 221 10.58 -8.06 -10.39
C ASP A 221 9.54 -6.94 -10.46
N ALA A 222 8.28 -7.26 -10.77
CA ALA A 222 7.17 -6.29 -10.76
C ALA A 222 7.01 -5.62 -9.38
N PHE A 223 6.98 -6.40 -8.29
CA PHE A 223 6.86 -5.82 -6.94
C PHE A 223 8.16 -5.17 -6.44
N HIS A 224 9.32 -5.57 -6.96
CA HIS A 224 10.59 -4.90 -6.73
C HIS A 224 10.63 -3.51 -7.39
N GLU A 225 10.05 -3.38 -8.59
CA GLU A 225 9.93 -2.14 -9.34
C GLU A 225 8.89 -1.18 -8.73
N LEU A 226 7.78 -1.70 -8.19
CA LEU A 226 6.75 -0.90 -7.55
C LEU A 226 7.32 -0.04 -6.42
N GLY A 227 7.19 1.29 -6.56
CA GLY A 227 7.70 2.32 -5.66
C GLY A 227 9.12 2.80 -5.94
N ARG A 228 9.79 2.29 -6.98
CA ARG A 228 11.12 2.79 -7.39
C ARG A 228 10.99 4.19 -8.01
N SER A 229 10.03 4.36 -8.90
CA SER A 229 9.57 5.66 -9.42
C SER A 229 8.30 6.12 -8.69
N TRP A 230 7.96 7.41 -8.82
CA TRP A 230 6.64 7.94 -8.43
C TRP A 230 5.55 7.60 -9.45
N GLU A 231 5.94 7.28 -10.68
CA GLU A 231 5.06 6.88 -11.77
C GLU A 231 4.99 5.37 -11.90
N VAL A 232 3.85 4.88 -12.39
CA VAL A 232 3.66 3.47 -12.78
C VAL A 232 3.73 3.40 -14.29
N SER A 233 4.72 2.68 -14.82
CA SER A 233 4.86 2.49 -16.27
C SER A 233 3.75 1.56 -16.80
N PRO A 234 3.41 1.65 -18.10
CA PRO A 234 2.48 0.73 -18.74
C PRO A 234 2.90 -0.74 -18.56
N GLU A 235 4.19 -1.05 -18.72
CA GLU A 235 4.72 -2.41 -18.62
C GLU A 235 4.58 -2.96 -17.19
N LEU A 236 4.86 -2.12 -16.18
CA LEU A 236 4.64 -2.50 -14.78
C LEU A 236 3.15 -2.75 -14.54
N PHE A 237 2.27 -1.90 -15.07
CA PHE A 237 0.84 -2.06 -14.88
C PHE A 237 0.30 -3.33 -15.54
N GLU A 238 0.75 -3.70 -16.75
CA GLU A 238 0.43 -4.98 -17.39
C GLU A 238 0.80 -6.17 -16.50
N LYS A 239 1.97 -6.12 -15.84
CA LYS A 239 2.37 -7.17 -14.88
C LYS A 239 1.51 -7.19 -13.62
N LEU A 240 1.09 -6.03 -13.12
CA LEU A 240 0.15 -5.97 -11.99
C LEU A 240 -1.24 -6.49 -12.38
N GLN A 241 -1.69 -6.30 -13.62
CA GLN A 241 -2.92 -6.90 -14.15
C GLN A 241 -2.82 -8.43 -14.18
N GLU A 242 -1.71 -8.97 -14.71
CA GLU A 242 -1.42 -10.40 -14.75
C GLU A 242 -1.44 -11.02 -13.35
N ILE A 243 -0.73 -10.40 -12.39
CA ILE A 243 -0.72 -10.85 -10.98
C ILE A 243 -2.13 -10.83 -10.41
N THR A 244 -2.91 -9.78 -10.68
CA THR A 244 -4.30 -9.68 -10.21
C THR A 244 -5.16 -10.78 -10.80
N CYS A 245 -5.00 -11.11 -12.09
CA CYS A 245 -5.69 -12.24 -12.71
C CYS A 245 -5.41 -13.54 -11.97
N HIS A 246 -4.14 -13.83 -11.67
CA HIS A 246 -3.73 -15.04 -10.96
C HIS A 246 -4.14 -15.05 -9.48
N MET A 247 -4.35 -13.87 -8.85
CA MET A 247 -4.93 -13.80 -7.50
C MET A 247 -6.40 -14.27 -7.49
N TYR A 248 -7.13 -14.03 -8.59
CA TYR A 248 -8.55 -14.40 -8.70
C TYR A 248 -8.75 -15.83 -9.23
N LEU A 249 -7.99 -16.21 -10.26
CA LEU A 249 -8.00 -17.52 -10.89
C LEU A 249 -6.56 -17.96 -11.21
N PRO A 250 -5.90 -18.75 -10.34
CA PRO A 250 -4.49 -19.11 -10.51
C PRO A 250 -4.13 -19.88 -11.79
N SER A 251 -5.11 -20.53 -12.42
CA SER A 251 -4.94 -21.34 -13.64
C SER A 251 -5.35 -20.61 -14.92
N THR A 252 -5.59 -19.29 -14.85
CA THR A 252 -6.02 -18.53 -16.02
C THR A 252 -4.87 -18.29 -17.01
N HIS A 253 -5.22 -18.06 -18.27
CA HIS A 253 -4.29 -17.68 -19.33
C HIS A 253 -4.43 -16.20 -19.72
N THR A 254 -5.46 -15.50 -19.23
CA THR A 254 -5.60 -14.07 -19.47
C THR A 254 -4.73 -13.26 -18.51
N THR A 255 -4.09 -12.23 -19.04
CA THR A 255 -3.31 -11.25 -18.29
C THR A 255 -4.11 -9.96 -18.05
N GLU A 256 -5.27 -9.81 -18.70
CA GLU A 256 -6.12 -8.63 -18.64
C GLU A 256 -7.28 -8.83 -17.66
N VAL A 257 -7.42 -7.91 -16.70
CA VAL A 257 -8.43 -8.04 -15.64
C VAL A 257 -9.86 -7.86 -16.13
N ASN A 258 -10.09 -7.02 -17.14
CA ASN A 258 -11.43 -6.83 -17.73
C ASN A 258 -11.89 -8.10 -18.46
N LYS A 259 -10.98 -8.75 -19.20
CA LYS A 259 -11.25 -10.04 -19.85
C LYS A 259 -11.55 -11.12 -18.83
N LEU A 260 -10.73 -11.25 -17.79
CA LEU A 260 -10.99 -12.22 -16.70
C LEU A 260 -12.32 -11.92 -16.00
N ARG A 261 -12.62 -10.64 -15.76
CA ARG A 261 -13.87 -10.20 -15.14
C ARG A 261 -15.07 -10.66 -15.95
N TYR A 262 -15.03 -10.47 -17.27
CA TYR A 262 -16.08 -10.92 -18.20
C TYR A 262 -16.21 -12.45 -18.23
N GLU A 263 -15.09 -13.18 -18.35
CA GLU A 263 -15.06 -14.64 -18.34
C GLU A 263 -15.67 -15.22 -17.07
N LEU A 264 -15.29 -14.70 -15.89
CA LEU A 264 -15.83 -15.14 -14.60
C LEU A 264 -17.32 -14.80 -14.44
N PHE A 265 -17.74 -13.62 -14.92
CA PHE A 265 -19.14 -13.21 -14.90
C PHE A 265 -20.01 -14.11 -15.78
N CYS A 266 -19.55 -14.44 -17.00
CA CYS A 266 -20.23 -15.35 -17.92
C CYS A 266 -20.25 -16.78 -17.38
N ALA A 267 -19.13 -17.30 -16.88
CA ALA A 267 -19.02 -18.64 -16.31
C ALA A 267 -20.00 -18.85 -15.13
N ARG A 268 -20.28 -17.79 -14.37
CA ARG A 268 -21.24 -17.78 -13.26
C ARG A 268 -22.62 -17.28 -13.65
N ARG A 269 -22.90 -17.08 -14.94
CA ARG A 269 -24.21 -16.65 -15.47
C ARG A 269 -24.73 -15.34 -14.86
N GLY A 270 -23.84 -14.46 -14.43
CA GLY A 270 -24.17 -13.23 -13.71
C GLY A 270 -24.62 -13.42 -12.26
N GLU A 271 -24.67 -14.64 -11.75
CA GLU A 271 -24.97 -14.97 -10.35
C GLU A 271 -23.68 -14.89 -9.52
N VAL A 272 -23.01 -13.74 -9.57
CA VAL A 272 -21.74 -13.48 -8.88
C VAL A 272 -21.75 -12.11 -8.23
N GLU A 273 -21.39 -12.08 -6.95
CA GLU A 273 -21.16 -10.84 -6.21
C GLU A 273 -19.97 -10.07 -6.79
N SER A 274 -20.07 -8.75 -6.92
CA SER A 274 -18.99 -7.93 -7.50
C SER A 274 -17.65 -8.10 -6.75
N SER A 275 -17.71 -8.36 -5.44
CA SER A 275 -16.54 -8.62 -4.59
C SER A 275 -15.78 -9.91 -4.94
N GLN A 276 -16.42 -10.85 -5.64
CA GLN A 276 -15.81 -12.11 -6.08
C GLN A 276 -15.12 -11.99 -7.44
N LEU A 277 -15.36 -10.90 -8.16
CA LEU A 277 -14.74 -10.57 -9.44
C LEU A 277 -13.49 -9.70 -9.23
N PRO A 278 -12.48 -9.80 -10.13
CA PRO A 278 -11.36 -8.84 -10.12
C PRO A 278 -11.88 -7.43 -10.36
N PRO A 279 -11.22 -6.37 -9.84
CA PRO A 279 -11.58 -5.00 -10.17
C PRO A 279 -11.54 -4.78 -11.69
N CYS A 280 -12.28 -3.79 -12.19
CA CYS A 280 -12.04 -3.34 -13.56
C CYS A 280 -10.64 -2.72 -13.66
N GLU A 281 -10.13 -2.67 -14.89
CA GLU A 281 -8.79 -2.13 -15.18
C GLU A 281 -8.60 -0.72 -14.61
N ASP A 282 -9.56 0.19 -14.81
CA ASP A 282 -9.48 1.57 -14.31
C ASP A 282 -9.39 1.64 -12.77
N CYS A 283 -10.20 0.85 -12.07
CA CYS A 283 -10.11 0.73 -10.60
C CYS A 283 -8.76 0.15 -10.17
N LEU A 284 -8.25 -0.85 -10.90
CA LEU A 284 -6.96 -1.45 -10.62
C LEU A 284 -5.81 -0.47 -10.86
N PHE A 285 -5.91 0.35 -11.90
CA PHE A 285 -4.91 1.37 -12.22
C PHE A 285 -4.81 2.39 -11.09
N MET A 286 -5.95 2.92 -10.63
CA MET A 286 -5.98 3.85 -9.51
C MET A 286 -5.46 3.21 -8.21
N HIS A 287 -5.77 1.93 -7.99
CA HIS A 287 -5.20 1.16 -6.88
C HIS A 287 -3.67 0.98 -7.00
N ALA A 288 -3.16 0.67 -8.20
CA ALA A 288 -1.74 0.51 -8.47
C ALA A 288 -0.96 1.80 -8.24
N LEU A 289 -1.51 2.96 -8.63
CA LEU A 289 -0.92 4.27 -8.35
C LEU A 289 -0.77 4.51 -6.84
N ARG A 290 -1.80 4.22 -6.04
CA ARG A 290 -1.73 4.35 -4.58
C ARG A 290 -0.73 3.39 -3.95
N ALA A 291 -0.72 2.14 -4.42
CA ALA A 291 0.24 1.14 -3.97
C ALA A 291 1.68 1.55 -4.31
N ASN A 292 1.91 2.07 -5.51
CA ASN A 292 3.21 2.60 -5.94
C ASN A 292 3.66 3.75 -5.05
N TYR A 293 2.78 4.71 -4.79
CA TYR A 293 3.06 5.86 -3.94
C TYR A 293 3.43 5.45 -2.50
N GLN A 294 2.66 4.55 -1.88
CA GLN A 294 2.97 4.04 -0.54
C GLN A 294 4.29 3.27 -0.52
N ALA A 295 4.53 2.40 -1.51
CA ALA A 295 5.79 1.69 -1.64
C ALA A 295 6.98 2.65 -1.85
N ALA A 296 6.78 3.75 -2.59
CA ALA A 296 7.79 4.77 -2.82
C ALA A 296 8.22 5.49 -1.54
N ILE A 297 7.28 5.79 -0.64
CA ILE A 297 7.57 6.32 0.71
C ILE A 297 8.41 5.31 1.49
N TRP A 298 7.95 4.06 1.58
CA TRP A 298 8.65 3.01 2.32
C TRP A 298 10.04 2.72 1.76
N ARG A 299 10.22 2.77 0.43
CA ARG A 299 11.52 2.56 -0.23
C ARG A 299 12.56 3.63 0.11
N ARG A 300 12.11 4.78 0.59
CA ARG A 300 12.93 5.92 1.01
C ARG A 300 13.04 6.07 2.53
N SER A 301 12.63 5.06 3.31
CA SER A 301 12.62 5.09 4.79
C SER A 301 14.00 5.28 5.43
N LEU A 302 15.09 5.04 4.70
CA LEU A 302 16.46 5.25 5.18
C LEU A 302 16.98 6.67 4.93
N GLN A 303 16.20 7.52 4.24
CA GLN A 303 16.54 8.92 4.02
C GLN A 303 15.90 9.75 5.12
N SER A 304 16.66 10.62 5.79
CA SER A 304 16.11 11.44 6.86
C SER A 304 15.01 12.39 6.36
N GLN A 305 15.25 13.04 5.23
CA GLN A 305 14.33 13.97 4.58
C GLN A 305 14.08 13.56 3.12
N PRO A 306 13.28 12.50 2.87
CA PRO A 306 13.00 12.07 1.51
C PRO A 306 12.16 13.12 0.79
N PHE A 307 12.44 13.32 -0.51
CA PHE A 307 11.45 13.94 -1.39
C PHE A 307 10.23 13.03 -1.46
N VAL A 308 9.05 13.61 -1.28
CA VAL A 308 7.75 12.92 -1.37
C VAL A 308 6.90 13.69 -2.36
N ALA A 309 6.49 13.04 -3.45
CA ALA A 309 5.66 13.66 -4.48
C ALA A 309 4.29 14.06 -3.91
N ASN A 310 3.59 14.98 -4.57
CA ASN A 310 2.21 15.27 -4.22
C ASN A 310 1.35 14.00 -4.44
N PRO A 311 0.52 13.58 -3.47
CA PRO A 311 -0.34 12.42 -3.65
C PRO A 311 -1.49 12.65 -4.65
N THR A 312 -1.83 13.90 -4.96
CA THR A 312 -2.76 14.22 -6.07
C THR A 312 -2.22 13.61 -7.36
N ASP A 313 -3.12 13.03 -8.16
CA ASP A 313 -2.81 12.27 -9.39
C ASP A 313 -2.14 10.90 -9.17
N CYS A 314 -1.73 10.56 -7.93
CA CYS A 314 -1.27 9.22 -7.56
C CYS A 314 -2.42 8.34 -7.03
N GLY A 315 -3.64 8.53 -7.55
CA GLY A 315 -4.84 7.83 -7.10
C GLY A 315 -5.57 8.48 -5.91
N TRP A 316 -5.19 9.71 -5.54
CA TRP A 316 -5.95 10.61 -4.68
C TRP A 316 -6.34 11.90 -5.42
N MET A 317 -7.33 12.58 -4.89
CA MET A 317 -7.81 13.89 -5.33
C MET A 317 -8.13 14.77 -4.11
N THR A 318 -8.23 16.07 -4.32
CA THR A 318 -8.72 16.99 -3.29
C THR A 318 -10.24 17.06 -3.37
N ASP A 319 -10.92 16.86 -2.24
CA ASP A 319 -12.37 17.02 -2.14
C ASP A 319 -12.79 18.50 -1.99
N GLU A 320 -14.10 18.73 -1.90
CA GLU A 320 -14.68 20.08 -1.75
C GLU A 320 -14.21 20.81 -0.47
N ASP A 321 -13.81 20.06 0.57
CA ASP A 321 -13.30 20.60 1.83
C ASP A 321 -11.78 20.88 1.79
N GLY A 322 -11.11 20.62 0.67
CA GLY A 322 -9.66 20.74 0.57
C GLY A 322 -8.88 19.55 1.16
N LYS A 323 -9.55 18.43 1.48
CA LYS A 323 -8.92 17.23 2.06
C LYS A 323 -8.62 16.20 0.98
N LEU A 324 -7.64 15.33 1.27
CA LEU A 324 -7.31 14.20 0.41
C LEU A 324 -8.40 13.13 0.48
N ALA A 325 -9.03 12.86 -0.66
CA ALA A 325 -9.95 11.76 -0.87
C ALA A 325 -9.37 10.75 -1.87
N VAL A 326 -9.76 9.48 -1.74
CA VAL A 326 -9.36 8.43 -2.69
C VAL A 326 -10.10 8.65 -4.00
N ASN A 327 -9.35 8.74 -5.09
CA ASN A 327 -9.92 8.69 -6.43
C ASN A 327 -10.03 7.22 -6.86
N TRP A 328 -11.24 6.67 -6.84
CA TRP A 328 -11.48 5.24 -7.03
C TRP A 328 -11.42 4.79 -8.49
N MET A 329 -11.80 5.66 -9.42
CA MET A 329 -11.93 5.40 -10.86
C MET A 329 -11.95 6.72 -11.62
N ARG A 330 -11.46 6.71 -12.86
CA ARG A 330 -11.49 7.86 -13.77
C ARG A 330 -12.79 7.91 -14.56
N GLY A 331 -13.38 6.75 -14.87
CA GLY A 331 -14.61 6.62 -15.61
C GLY A 331 -15.83 6.29 -14.75
N SER A 332 -16.97 6.09 -15.41
CA SER A 332 -18.18 5.58 -14.77
C SER A 332 -17.99 4.12 -14.31
N PRO A 333 -18.59 3.70 -13.17
CA PRO A 333 -18.45 2.34 -12.64
C PRO A 333 -18.83 1.20 -13.61
N ALA A 334 -19.71 1.49 -14.55
CA ALA A 334 -20.10 0.62 -15.65
C ALA A 334 -20.58 1.48 -16.83
N PRO A 335 -20.46 1.00 -18.09
CA PRO A 335 -21.12 1.63 -19.22
C PRO A 335 -22.65 1.66 -19.03
N ASP A 336 -23.32 2.72 -19.50
CA ASP A 336 -24.79 2.86 -19.36
C ASP A 336 -25.55 1.67 -19.97
N ALA A 337 -25.01 1.10 -21.06
CA ALA A 337 -25.55 -0.10 -21.68
C ALA A 337 -25.64 -1.29 -20.71
N VAL A 338 -24.65 -1.46 -19.81
CA VAL A 338 -24.61 -2.53 -18.81
C VAL A 338 -25.66 -2.34 -17.73
N MET A 339 -25.94 -1.09 -17.34
CA MET A 339 -27.04 -0.76 -16.42
C MET A 339 -28.42 -1.05 -17.03
N GLN A 340 -28.51 -1.13 -18.35
CA GLN A 340 -29.72 -1.45 -19.11
C GLN A 340 -29.80 -2.94 -19.53
N LEU A 341 -28.78 -3.76 -19.25
CA LEU A 341 -28.74 -5.16 -19.68
C LEU A 341 -29.74 -6.04 -18.90
N LEU A 342 -30.75 -6.51 -19.62
CA LEU A 342 -31.60 -7.64 -19.22
C LEU A 342 -30.90 -8.94 -19.67
N SER A 343 -30.46 -9.78 -18.72
CA SER A 343 -29.94 -11.11 -19.06
C SER A 343 -31.03 -11.93 -19.76
N CYS A 344 -30.67 -12.59 -20.86
CA CYS A 344 -31.61 -13.40 -21.62
C CYS A 344 -32.10 -14.58 -20.76
N LYS A 345 -33.42 -14.64 -20.48
CA LYS A 345 -34.04 -15.70 -19.68
C LYS A 345 -34.57 -16.88 -20.51
N CYS A 346 -34.28 -16.92 -21.81
CA CYS A 346 -34.73 -17.99 -22.70
C CYS A 346 -34.16 -19.34 -22.27
N VAL A 347 -35.00 -20.38 -22.31
CA VAL A 347 -34.63 -21.74 -21.89
C VAL A 347 -34.53 -22.70 -23.07
N ARG A 348 -35.34 -22.51 -24.14
CA ARG A 348 -35.42 -23.43 -25.28
C ARG A 348 -34.98 -22.80 -26.61
N SER A 349 -35.51 -21.63 -26.93
CA SER A 349 -35.17 -20.86 -28.14
C SER A 349 -35.23 -19.36 -27.84
N CYS A 350 -34.42 -18.58 -28.55
CA CYS A 350 -34.45 -17.12 -28.52
C CYS A 350 -35.23 -16.64 -29.74
N GLU A 351 -36.57 -16.59 -29.59
CA GLU A 351 -37.50 -16.20 -30.65
C GLU A 351 -38.51 -15.19 -30.10
N LEU A 352 -39.01 -14.30 -30.96
CA LEU A 352 -40.13 -13.42 -30.62
C LEU A 352 -41.41 -14.25 -30.41
N PRO A 353 -42.31 -13.84 -29.50
CA PRO A 353 -42.21 -12.69 -28.58
C PRO A 353 -41.55 -13.03 -27.23
N LYS A 354 -41.07 -14.26 -27.04
CA LYS A 354 -40.65 -14.80 -25.73
C LYS A 354 -39.28 -14.29 -25.29
N CYS A 355 -38.40 -13.98 -26.23
CA CYS A 355 -37.08 -13.48 -25.94
C CYS A 355 -37.10 -11.99 -25.63
N THR A 356 -36.86 -11.63 -24.37
CA THR A 356 -36.79 -10.22 -23.93
C THR A 356 -35.71 -9.45 -24.66
N CYS A 357 -34.58 -10.07 -25.03
CA CYS A 357 -33.53 -9.40 -25.81
C CYS A 357 -34.07 -9.02 -27.20
N LEU A 358 -34.63 -9.98 -27.95
CA LEU A 358 -35.22 -9.73 -29.27
C LEU A 358 -36.38 -8.72 -29.21
N SER A 359 -37.25 -8.83 -28.21
CA SER A 359 -38.39 -7.92 -28.05
C SER A 359 -37.97 -6.48 -27.78
N ASN A 360 -36.76 -6.26 -27.26
CA ASN A 360 -36.16 -4.93 -27.09
C ASN A 360 -35.19 -4.57 -28.23
N GLY A 361 -35.13 -5.36 -29.31
CA GLY A 361 -34.22 -5.12 -30.43
C GLY A 361 -32.74 -5.40 -30.14
N LEU A 362 -32.43 -6.13 -29.07
CA LEU A 362 -31.07 -6.42 -28.62
C LEU A 362 -30.59 -7.82 -29.04
N LYS A 363 -29.29 -7.94 -29.36
CA LYS A 363 -28.61 -9.23 -29.51
C LYS A 363 -28.42 -9.89 -28.13
N CYS A 364 -28.49 -11.21 -28.10
CA CYS A 364 -28.17 -11.99 -26.90
C CYS A 364 -26.66 -11.98 -26.67
N THR A 365 -26.24 -11.87 -25.41
CA THR A 365 -24.82 -11.95 -25.01
C THR A 365 -24.43 -13.39 -24.67
N ASP A 366 -23.18 -13.62 -24.27
CA ASP A 366 -22.72 -14.93 -23.80
C ASP A 366 -23.39 -15.42 -22.52
N MET A 367 -24.14 -14.56 -21.84
CA MET A 367 -25.01 -14.93 -20.73
C MET A 367 -26.27 -15.70 -21.14
N CYS A 368 -26.57 -15.79 -22.43
CA CYS A 368 -27.73 -16.56 -22.90
C CYS A 368 -27.60 -18.02 -22.47
N ARG A 369 -28.66 -18.56 -21.83
CA ARG A 369 -28.65 -19.96 -21.31
C ARG A 369 -28.65 -21.01 -22.42
N LEU A 370 -28.90 -20.63 -23.67
CA LEU A 370 -28.86 -21.53 -24.81
C LEU A 370 -27.42 -21.75 -25.24
N GLN A 371 -27.01 -23.02 -25.39
CA GLN A 371 -25.68 -23.35 -25.92
C GLN A 371 -25.48 -22.84 -27.34
N THR A 372 -26.53 -22.88 -28.16
CA THR A 372 -26.57 -22.33 -29.52
C THR A 372 -27.69 -21.31 -29.62
N CYS A 373 -27.36 -20.03 -29.46
CA CYS A 373 -28.33 -18.93 -29.58
C CYS A 373 -28.18 -18.24 -30.94
N GLN A 374 -29.21 -18.35 -31.78
CA GLN A 374 -29.23 -17.71 -33.11
C GLN A 374 -29.27 -16.17 -33.04
N ASN A 375 -29.57 -15.59 -31.87
CA ASN A 375 -29.59 -14.15 -31.65
C ASN A 375 -28.27 -13.62 -31.02
N LYS A 376 -27.22 -14.42 -30.90
CA LYS A 376 -25.90 -13.91 -30.47
C LYS A 376 -25.26 -13.03 -31.55
N ALA A 377 -24.45 -12.06 -31.14
CA ALA A 377 -23.57 -11.36 -32.07
C ALA A 377 -22.54 -12.35 -32.63
N ILE A 378 -22.30 -12.30 -33.93
CA ILE A 378 -21.16 -12.97 -34.56
C ILE A 378 -19.98 -12.01 -34.33
N GLU A 379 -18.87 -12.49 -33.77
CA GLU A 379 -17.64 -11.68 -33.68
C GLU A 379 -17.18 -11.37 -35.12
N GLU A 380 -17.34 -10.13 -35.56
CA GLU A 380 -16.66 -9.65 -36.75
C GLU A 380 -15.22 -9.31 -36.35
N GLU A 381 -14.24 -10.06 -36.88
CA GLU A 381 -12.83 -9.66 -36.79
C GLU A 381 -12.69 -8.26 -37.41
N PRO A 382 -11.92 -7.34 -36.81
CA PRO A 382 -11.76 -6.01 -37.36
C PRO A 382 -11.09 -6.10 -38.72
N VAL A 383 -11.84 -5.74 -39.78
CA VAL A 383 -11.30 -5.55 -41.12
C VAL A 383 -10.23 -4.47 -41.04
N ALA A 384 -8.98 -4.85 -41.28
CA ALA A 384 -7.89 -3.90 -41.46
C ALA A 384 -8.30 -2.94 -42.60
N GLN A 385 -8.51 -1.67 -42.27
CA GLN A 385 -8.68 -0.63 -43.28
C GLN A 385 -7.34 -0.50 -44.02
N GLN A 386 -7.26 -1.11 -45.21
CA GLN A 386 -6.29 -0.71 -46.21
C GLN A 386 -6.61 0.74 -46.58
N SER A 387 -5.69 1.64 -46.24
CA SER A 387 -5.71 3.02 -46.73
C SER A 387 -5.41 2.98 -48.22
N ASP A 388 -6.44 3.16 -49.05
CA ASP A 388 -6.26 3.55 -50.45
C ASP A 388 -5.66 4.96 -50.47
N SER A 389 -4.36 5.03 -50.70
CA SER A 389 -3.72 6.26 -51.17
C SER A 389 -3.86 6.31 -52.69
N GLU A 390 -4.89 6.99 -53.17
CA GLU A 390 -4.90 7.52 -54.54
C GLU A 390 -3.82 8.62 -54.60
N SER A 391 -2.69 8.31 -55.24
CA SER A 391 -1.75 9.32 -55.72
C SER A 391 -2.02 9.53 -57.20
N ASP A 392 -2.68 10.63 -57.51
CA ASP A 392 -2.80 11.15 -58.87
C ASP A 392 -1.42 11.37 -59.47
N VAL A 393 -1.26 10.82 -60.67
CA VAL A 393 -0.14 11.04 -61.59
C VAL A 393 -0.43 12.34 -62.32
N ASP A 394 0.44 13.33 -62.17
CA ASP A 394 0.59 14.39 -63.17
C ASP A 394 2.07 14.44 -63.60
N ASP A 395 2.30 13.95 -64.82
CA ASP A 395 3.50 14.16 -65.61
C ASP A 395 3.61 15.64 -66.01
N ILE A 396 4.76 16.27 -65.77
CA ILE A 396 5.28 17.36 -66.60
C ILE A 396 6.79 17.17 -66.80
N GLU A 397 7.15 16.97 -68.07
CA GLU A 397 8.49 16.88 -68.67
C GLU A 397 9.22 18.25 -68.79
N GLU A 398 10.55 18.15 -68.96
CA GLU A 398 11.53 19.10 -69.57
C GLU A 398 11.80 20.42 -68.81
N ASP A 399 13.02 20.81 -68.43
CA ASP A 399 14.40 20.68 -68.98
C ASP A 399 15.45 20.61 -67.86
#